data_AF-A0A6B3LL53-F1
#
_entry.id   AF-A0A6B3LL53-F1
#
_cell.length_a   1.000
_cell.length_b   1.000
_cell.length_c   1.000
_cell.angle_alpha   90.00
_cell.angle_beta   90.00
_cell.angle_gamma   90.00
#
_symmetry.space_group_name_H-M   'P 1'
#
loop_
_entity.id
_entity.type
_entity.pdbx_description
1 polymer ?
#
loop_
_entity_poly.entity_id
_entity_poly.type
_entity_poly.pdbx_seq_one_letter_code
_entity_poly.pdbx_strand_id
1 'polypeptide(L)'
;MYQNLKYPLLLLLATATIACNSGSDEDKGIASTHPKLEKQLSRDSVNALMRNGEHAELYDHYRITTDEYMNSGNYNVPTMFRGKLAPIDERSHRNARDYVIALREGMKQGINFAGKYTVVTVGCGTTCQRHFIVDRESGKVVDMVQSSTGAKFSENSRIFIVNPPDSTLNYNECRYCTPEVYELADGKLKKVEDK
;
A
#
# COMPACT_ATOMS: atom_id res chain seq x y z
N MET A 1 -36.34 -17.57 -82.53
CA MET A 1 -36.10 -16.59 -83.61
C MET A 1 -34.74 -15.94 -83.36
N TYR A 2 -33.82 -16.12 -84.32
CA TYR A 2 -32.62 -15.34 -84.65
C TYR A 2 -31.96 -14.51 -83.52
N GLN A 3 -30.79 -14.94 -83.02
CA GLN A 3 -29.45 -14.50 -83.49
C GLN A 3 -29.33 -12.99 -83.68
N ASN A 4 -28.43 -12.35 -82.92
CA ASN A 4 -27.31 -11.66 -83.53
C ASN A 4 -26.13 -11.48 -82.57
N LEU A 5 -24.98 -11.77 -83.14
CA LEU A 5 -23.65 -11.93 -82.58
C LEU A 5 -22.82 -10.71 -83.00
N LYS A 6 -22.18 -10.00 -82.06
CA LYS A 6 -20.95 -9.21 -82.33
C LYS A 6 -20.00 -9.28 -81.12
N TYR A 7 -18.96 -10.08 -81.29
CA TYR A 7 -17.70 -10.16 -80.51
C TYR A 7 -16.91 -8.83 -80.54
N PRO A 8 -15.70 -8.70 -79.97
CA PRO A 8 -15.24 -8.93 -78.58
C PRO A 8 -14.39 -7.73 -78.09
N LEU A 9 -14.12 -7.60 -76.78
CA LEU A 9 -12.90 -6.89 -76.37
C LEU A 9 -12.42 -7.38 -75.01
N LEU A 10 -11.15 -7.81 -75.00
CA LEU A 10 -10.36 -8.20 -73.85
C LEU A 10 -10.53 -7.24 -72.66
N LEU A 11 -10.72 -7.80 -71.47
CA LEU A 11 -10.34 -7.12 -70.23
C LEU A 11 -9.52 -8.10 -69.39
N LEU A 12 -8.21 -7.89 -69.47
CA LEU A 12 -7.18 -8.49 -68.64
C LEU A 12 -7.43 -8.16 -67.16
N LEU A 13 -7.29 -9.18 -66.31
CA LEU A 13 -7.14 -9.02 -64.86
C LEU A 13 -5.92 -8.15 -64.55
N ALA A 14 -6.12 -7.07 -63.81
CA ALA A 14 -5.08 -6.38 -63.07
C ALA A 14 -5.43 -6.40 -61.59
N THR A 15 -4.76 -7.26 -60.83
CA THR A 15 -4.78 -7.29 -59.37
C THR A 15 -3.99 -6.08 -58.87
N ALA A 16 -4.67 -5.06 -58.35
CA ALA A 16 -4.02 -3.98 -57.62
C ALA A 16 -3.75 -4.43 -56.18
N THR A 17 -2.49 -4.74 -55.89
CA THR A 17 -1.99 -4.89 -54.51
C THR A 17 -2.04 -3.54 -53.82
N ILE A 18 -2.85 -3.40 -52.78
CA ILE A 18 -2.77 -2.25 -51.87
C ILE A 18 -1.51 -2.45 -51.02
N ALA A 19 -0.44 -1.76 -51.39
CA ALA A 19 0.72 -1.56 -50.53
C ALA A 19 0.50 -0.27 -49.73
N CYS A 20 0.23 -0.39 -48.43
CA CYS A 20 0.28 0.75 -47.51
C CYS A 20 1.75 1.15 -47.34
N ASN A 21 2.15 2.29 -47.91
CA ASN A 21 3.42 2.92 -47.57
C ASN A 21 3.20 3.84 -46.37
N SER A 22 3.48 3.36 -45.15
CA SER A 22 3.57 4.23 -43.98
C SER A 22 4.92 4.94 -44.00
N GLY A 23 4.95 6.12 -44.62
CA GLY A 23 6.05 7.06 -44.44
C GLY A 23 6.09 7.51 -42.98
N SER A 24 7.22 7.26 -42.32
CA SER A 24 7.50 7.76 -40.98
C SER A 24 7.88 9.24 -41.08
N ASP A 25 6.90 10.13 -40.93
CA ASP A 25 7.18 11.52 -40.61
C ASP A 25 7.56 11.60 -39.12
N GLU A 26 8.78 12.08 -38.86
CA GLU A 26 9.25 12.41 -37.52
C GLU A 26 8.40 13.57 -36.97
N ASP A 27 7.47 13.27 -36.06
CA ASP A 27 6.77 14.27 -35.26
C ASP A 27 7.80 15.03 -34.39
N LYS A 28 8.34 16.11 -34.92
CA LYS A 28 9.13 17.08 -34.16
C LYS A 28 8.17 17.85 -33.25
N GLY A 29 8.03 17.36 -32.01
CA GLY A 29 7.17 17.96 -31.01
C GLY A 29 7.51 19.44 -30.75
N ILE A 30 6.55 20.20 -30.22
CA ILE A 30 6.58 21.66 -29.99
C ILE A 30 7.84 22.15 -29.22
N ALA A 31 8.55 21.23 -28.54
CA ALA A 31 9.82 21.51 -27.87
C ALA A 31 11.01 21.71 -28.82
N SER A 32 11.01 21.14 -30.03
CA SER A 32 12.15 21.17 -30.96
C SER A 32 12.41 22.54 -31.58
N THR A 33 11.43 23.44 -31.54
CA THR A 33 11.57 24.83 -31.98
C THR A 33 12.19 25.72 -30.89
N HIS A 34 12.37 25.20 -29.67
CA HIS A 34 12.84 25.94 -28.51
C HIS A 34 13.90 25.12 -27.73
N PRO A 35 15.20 25.27 -28.05
CA PRO A 35 16.26 24.44 -27.46
C PRO A 35 16.37 24.56 -25.93
N LYS A 36 15.90 25.66 -25.35
CA LYS A 36 15.79 25.82 -23.89
C LYS A 36 14.69 24.94 -23.29
N LEU A 37 13.54 24.84 -23.95
CA LEU A 37 12.40 24.04 -23.51
C LEU A 37 12.72 22.54 -23.64
N GLU A 38 13.33 22.12 -24.73
CA GLU A 38 13.78 20.73 -24.92
C GLU A 38 14.78 20.30 -23.83
N LYS A 39 15.77 21.14 -23.53
CA LYS A 39 16.74 20.87 -22.46
C LYS A 39 16.08 20.84 -21.07
N GLN A 40 15.04 21.64 -20.83
CA GLN A 40 14.27 21.61 -19.59
C GLN A 40 13.47 20.32 -19.48
N LEU A 41 12.70 19.94 -20.51
CA LEU A 41 11.90 18.71 -20.51
C LEU A 41 12.76 17.45 -20.37
N SER A 42 13.92 17.41 -21.02
CA SER A 42 14.89 16.32 -20.87
C SER A 42 15.41 16.23 -19.43
N ARG A 43 15.78 17.37 -18.82
CA ARG A 43 16.21 17.41 -17.42
C ARG A 43 15.10 16.99 -16.46
N ASP A 44 13.88 17.49 -16.67
CA ASP A 44 12.73 17.18 -15.82
C ASP A 44 12.37 15.70 -15.92
N SER A 45 12.51 15.11 -17.11
CA SER A 45 12.32 13.67 -17.35
C SER A 45 13.38 12.82 -16.64
N VAL A 46 14.66 13.20 -16.72
CA VAL A 46 15.75 12.50 -15.99
C VAL A 46 15.55 12.62 -14.48
N ASN A 47 15.17 13.80 -13.97
CA ASN A 47 14.88 13.99 -12.54
C ASN A 47 13.67 13.17 -12.09
N ALA A 48 12.62 13.06 -12.90
CA ALA A 48 11.47 12.22 -12.61
C ALA A 48 11.85 10.73 -12.58
N LEU A 49 12.71 10.27 -13.49
CA LEU A 49 13.22 8.89 -13.50
C LEU A 49 14.08 8.58 -12.27
N MET A 50 14.99 9.48 -11.88
CA MET A 50 15.80 9.32 -10.68
C MET A 50 14.94 9.28 -9.41
N ARG A 51 13.96 10.19 -9.30
CA ARG A 51 12.98 10.17 -8.20
C ARG A 51 12.21 8.84 -8.18
N ASN A 52 11.69 8.39 -9.32
CA ASN A 52 10.99 7.12 -9.42
C ASN A 52 11.85 5.92 -9.03
N GLY A 53 13.14 5.92 -9.39
CA GLY A 53 14.10 4.89 -8.98
C GLY A 53 14.32 4.87 -7.46
N GLU A 54 14.54 6.03 -6.85
CA GLU A 54 14.71 6.17 -5.40
C GLU A 54 13.44 5.79 -4.62
N HIS A 55 12.26 6.12 -5.14
CA HIS A 55 10.97 5.68 -4.58
C HIS A 55 10.82 4.16 -4.61
N ALA A 56 11.21 3.52 -5.71
CA ALA A 56 11.18 2.06 -5.84
C ALA A 56 12.15 1.39 -4.85
N GLU A 57 13.36 1.92 -4.69
CA GLU A 57 14.36 1.38 -3.76
C GLU A 57 13.90 1.45 -2.29
N LEU A 58 13.33 2.58 -1.86
CA LEU A 58 12.81 2.73 -0.49
C LEU A 58 11.61 1.81 -0.24
N TYR A 59 10.68 1.72 -1.19
CA TYR A 59 9.55 0.81 -1.08
C TYR A 59 10.04 -0.64 -0.94
N ASP A 60 10.96 -1.08 -1.80
CA ASP A 60 11.48 -2.44 -1.75
C ASP A 60 12.23 -2.73 -0.45
N HIS A 61 13.05 -1.79 0.02
CA HIS A 61 13.71 -1.91 1.32
C HIS A 61 12.69 -2.13 2.44
N TYR A 62 11.70 -1.25 2.56
CA TYR A 62 10.71 -1.38 3.62
C TYR A 62 9.84 -2.63 3.50
N ARG A 63 9.46 -3.00 2.27
CA ARG A 63 8.68 -4.22 2.00
C ARG A 63 9.45 -5.45 2.44
N ILE A 64 10.72 -5.59 2.04
CA ILE A 64 11.57 -6.72 2.41
C ILE A 64 11.70 -6.81 3.93
N THR A 65 12.07 -5.71 4.59
CA THR A 65 12.26 -5.68 6.05
C THR A 65 10.98 -6.04 6.79
N THR A 66 9.85 -5.44 6.44
CA THR A 66 8.57 -5.71 7.11
C THR A 66 8.03 -7.12 6.84
N ASP A 67 8.26 -7.67 5.64
CA ASP A 67 7.89 -9.06 5.33
C ASP A 67 8.77 -10.07 6.08
N GLU A 68 10.05 -9.77 6.30
CA GLU A 68 10.93 -10.60 7.14
C GLU A 68 10.39 -10.69 8.58
N TYR A 69 10.04 -9.56 9.19
CA TYR A 69 9.46 -9.55 10.54
C TYR A 69 8.15 -10.33 10.63
N MET A 70 7.26 -10.17 9.64
CA MET A 70 5.96 -10.85 9.65
C MET A 70 6.07 -12.36 9.38
N ASN A 71 7.04 -12.79 8.57
CA ASN A 71 7.08 -14.16 8.05
C ASN A 71 8.21 -15.03 8.61
N SER A 72 9.18 -14.48 9.35
CA SER A 72 10.30 -15.26 9.93
C SER A 72 9.86 -16.31 10.95
N GLY A 73 8.67 -16.17 11.53
CA GLY A 73 8.16 -17.06 12.57
C GLY A 73 8.72 -16.81 13.98
N ASN A 74 9.74 -15.97 14.12
CA ASN A 74 10.37 -15.62 15.40
C ASN A 74 9.38 -14.98 16.40
N TYR A 75 8.33 -14.36 15.88
CA TYR A 75 7.31 -13.63 16.65
C TYR A 75 5.98 -14.37 16.76
N ASN A 76 5.95 -15.65 16.35
CA ASN A 76 4.74 -16.45 16.42
C ASN A 76 4.23 -16.58 17.85
N VAL A 77 2.90 -16.59 17.99
CA VAL A 77 2.23 -16.82 19.27
C VAL A 77 1.81 -18.29 19.35
N PRO A 78 2.23 -19.03 20.39
CA PRO A 78 1.98 -20.47 20.49
C PRO A 78 0.54 -20.82 20.89
N THR A 79 -0.20 -19.88 21.48
CA THR A 79 -1.53 -20.13 22.02
C THR A 79 -2.49 -18.97 21.74
N MET A 80 -3.76 -19.32 21.54
CA MET A 80 -4.86 -18.36 21.43
C MET A 80 -5.65 -18.34 22.73
N PHE A 81 -5.98 -17.15 23.23
CA PHE A 81 -6.85 -16.98 24.38
C PHE A 81 -8.26 -17.51 24.08
N ARG A 82 -8.80 -18.33 24.99
CA ARG A 82 -10.13 -18.96 24.84
C ARG A 82 -11.12 -18.55 25.93
N GLY A 83 -10.75 -17.59 26.77
CA GLY A 83 -11.61 -17.10 27.84
C GLY A 83 -12.70 -16.15 27.33
N LYS A 84 -13.58 -15.76 28.26
CA LYS A 84 -14.60 -14.75 27.99
C LYS A 84 -13.96 -13.37 27.87
N LEU A 85 -14.46 -12.56 26.94
CA LEU A 85 -14.09 -11.14 26.84
C LEU A 85 -14.43 -10.40 28.13
N ALA A 86 -13.42 -9.83 28.78
CA ALA A 86 -13.62 -8.92 29.90
C ALA A 86 -14.21 -7.57 29.44
N PRO A 87 -15.01 -6.89 30.28
CA PRO A 87 -15.46 -5.54 29.99
C PRO A 87 -14.27 -4.58 29.92
N ILE A 88 -14.37 -3.54 29.09
CA ILE A 88 -13.32 -2.52 28.96
C ILE A 88 -12.99 -1.87 30.32
N ASP A 89 -11.71 -1.83 30.67
CA ASP A 89 -11.20 -1.05 31.79
C ASP A 89 -10.83 0.36 31.32
N GLU A 90 -11.77 1.29 31.44
CA GLU A 90 -11.61 2.68 31.02
C GLU A 90 -10.54 3.46 31.82
N ARG A 91 -10.04 2.91 32.93
CA ARG A 91 -9.00 3.55 33.75
C ARG A 91 -7.60 3.06 33.39
N SER A 92 -7.49 1.99 32.61
CA SER A 92 -6.22 1.35 32.27
C SER A 92 -5.28 2.21 31.40
N HIS A 93 -5.84 3.14 30.62
CA HIS A 93 -5.08 4.02 29.75
C HIS A 93 -5.69 5.43 29.71
N ARG A 94 -4.85 6.46 29.68
CA ARG A 94 -5.26 7.88 29.69
C ARG A 94 -6.29 8.25 28.63
N ASN A 95 -6.23 7.61 27.46
CA ASN A 95 -7.14 7.86 26.35
C ASN A 95 -8.35 6.88 26.31
N ALA A 96 -8.45 5.89 27.20
CA ALA A 96 -9.49 4.85 27.07
C ALA A 96 -10.92 5.43 27.21
N ARG A 97 -11.11 6.42 28.09
CA ARG A 97 -12.42 7.08 28.28
C ARG A 97 -12.91 7.81 27.05
N ASP A 98 -12.02 8.53 26.37
CA ASP A 98 -12.35 9.35 25.20
C ASP A 98 -12.84 8.48 24.02
N TYR A 99 -12.45 7.21 23.99
CA TYR A 99 -12.79 6.27 22.91
C TYR A 99 -13.62 5.07 23.38
N VAL A 100 -14.24 5.13 24.57
CA VAL A 100 -14.90 3.97 25.19
C VAL A 100 -15.95 3.31 24.28
N ILE A 101 -16.74 4.10 23.53
CA ILE A 101 -17.76 3.55 22.63
C ILE A 101 -17.07 2.76 21.49
N ALA A 102 -16.08 3.37 20.84
CA ALA A 102 -15.32 2.72 19.77
C ALA A 102 -14.58 1.47 20.28
N LEU A 103 -14.02 1.52 21.49
CA LEU A 103 -13.35 0.38 22.14
C LEU A 103 -14.34 -0.76 22.41
N ARG A 104 -15.50 -0.47 23.01
CA ARG A 104 -16.53 -1.48 23.29
C ARG A 104 -17.04 -2.15 22.02
N GLU A 105 -17.27 -1.39 20.95
CA GLU A 105 -17.70 -1.93 19.66
C GLU A 105 -16.57 -2.70 18.97
N GLY A 106 -15.36 -2.15 18.93
CA GLY A 106 -14.20 -2.78 18.31
C GLY A 106 -13.79 -4.09 18.98
N MET A 107 -13.90 -4.20 20.31
CA MET A 107 -13.62 -5.43 21.06
C MET A 107 -14.53 -6.62 20.64
N LYS A 108 -15.66 -6.37 19.97
CA LYS A 108 -16.54 -7.43 19.44
C LYS A 108 -15.93 -8.17 18.25
N GLN A 109 -14.90 -7.62 17.60
CA GLN A 109 -14.23 -8.26 16.45
C GLN A 109 -13.47 -9.54 16.83
N GLY A 110 -13.29 -9.82 18.12
CA GLY A 110 -12.55 -11.00 18.57
C GLY A 110 -11.05 -10.75 18.69
N ILE A 111 -10.27 -11.82 18.79
CA ILE A 111 -8.81 -11.75 18.77
C ILE A 111 -8.40 -11.46 17.33
N ASN A 112 -7.64 -10.39 17.12
CA ASN A 112 -7.07 -10.05 15.83
C ASN A 112 -5.57 -9.76 15.92
N PHE A 113 -4.99 -9.81 17.13
CA PHE A 113 -3.58 -9.53 17.36
C PHE A 113 -2.99 -10.36 18.50
N ALA A 114 -1.78 -10.88 18.27
CA ALA A 114 -0.90 -11.48 19.28
C ALA A 114 -1.59 -12.49 20.23
N GLY A 115 -2.49 -13.30 19.66
CA GLY A 115 -3.20 -14.43 20.28
C GLY A 115 -4.14 -14.13 21.43
N LYS A 116 -4.14 -12.92 21.97
CA LYS A 116 -4.97 -12.52 23.12
C LYS A 116 -5.57 -11.13 22.97
N TYR A 117 -5.11 -10.34 22.02
CA TYR A 117 -5.42 -8.92 21.96
C TYR A 117 -6.44 -8.61 20.88
N THR A 118 -7.19 -7.54 21.11
CA THR A 118 -7.98 -6.88 20.06
C THR A 118 -7.40 -5.50 19.81
N VAL A 119 -6.97 -5.28 18.57
CA VAL A 119 -6.63 -3.96 18.06
C VAL A 119 -7.91 -3.28 17.61
N VAL A 120 -8.16 -2.10 18.17
CA VAL A 120 -9.26 -1.22 17.76
C VAL A 120 -8.68 0.03 17.12
N THR A 121 -9.03 0.26 15.86
CA THR A 121 -8.54 1.41 15.08
C THR A 121 -9.59 2.51 15.04
N VAL A 122 -9.20 3.74 15.37
CA VAL A 122 -10.07 4.91 15.33
C VAL A 122 -9.37 6.05 14.58
N GLY A 123 -10.06 6.66 13.63
CA GLY A 123 -9.56 7.87 12.97
C GLY A 123 -9.38 9.03 13.96
N CYS A 124 -8.30 9.79 13.82
CA CYS A 124 -7.98 10.92 14.71
C CYS A 124 -7.91 12.29 14.00
N GLY A 125 -8.26 12.34 12.72
CA GLY A 125 -8.17 13.52 11.86
C GLY A 125 -7.64 13.16 10.49
N THR A 126 -7.24 14.17 9.71
CA THR A 126 -6.65 13.97 8.38
C THR A 126 -5.35 13.17 8.49
N THR A 127 -5.27 12.06 7.76
CA THR A 127 -4.07 11.22 7.68
C THR A 127 -3.57 10.75 9.05
N CYS A 128 -4.51 10.36 9.92
CA CYS A 128 -4.26 10.00 11.30
C CYS A 128 -5.19 8.86 11.73
N GLN A 129 -4.62 7.75 12.22
CA GLN A 129 -5.35 6.66 12.88
C GLN A 129 -4.69 6.31 14.22
N ARG A 130 -5.49 6.08 15.26
CA ARG A 130 -5.03 5.52 16.55
C ARG A 130 -5.40 4.06 16.64
N HIS A 131 -4.45 3.23 17.03
CA HIS A 131 -4.62 1.80 17.25
C HIS A 131 -4.51 1.52 18.74
N PHE A 132 -5.60 1.10 19.35
CA PHE A 132 -5.65 0.71 20.76
C PHE A 132 -5.47 -0.80 20.88
N ILE A 133 -4.56 -1.24 21.74
CA ILE A 133 -4.26 -2.65 21.95
C ILE A 133 -4.94 -3.05 23.25
N VAL A 134 -5.99 -3.85 23.16
CA VAL A 134 -6.80 -4.27 24.31
C VAL A 134 -6.50 -5.71 24.66
N ASP A 135 -6.06 -5.97 25.89
CA ASP A 135 -5.97 -7.33 26.44
C ASP A 135 -7.38 -7.86 26.73
N ARG A 136 -7.80 -8.92 26.04
CA ARG A 136 -9.16 -9.46 26.16
C ARG A 136 -9.43 -10.15 27.49
N GLU A 137 -8.39 -10.61 28.18
CA GLU A 137 -8.52 -11.30 29.46
C GLU A 137 -8.83 -10.31 30.59
N SER A 138 -8.18 -9.14 30.58
CA SER A 138 -8.33 -8.14 31.63
C SER A 138 -9.22 -6.94 31.23
N GLY A 139 -9.47 -6.76 29.93
CA GLY A 139 -10.17 -5.59 29.40
C GLY A 139 -9.31 -4.32 29.38
N LYS A 140 -8.02 -4.41 29.72
CA LYS A 140 -7.12 -3.25 29.79
C LYS A 140 -6.67 -2.84 28.39
N VAL A 141 -6.67 -1.53 28.13
CA VAL A 141 -5.90 -0.93 27.04
C VAL A 141 -4.45 -0.91 27.49
N VAL A 142 -3.63 -1.79 26.93
CA VAL A 142 -2.24 -1.96 27.36
C VAL A 142 -1.29 -1.01 26.63
N ASP A 143 -1.66 -0.60 25.42
CA ASP A 143 -0.91 0.39 24.63
C ASP A 143 -1.79 1.10 23.59
N MET A 144 -1.27 2.19 23.03
CA MET A 144 -1.84 2.90 21.91
C MET A 144 -0.74 3.50 21.03
N VAL A 145 -0.79 3.19 19.73
CA VAL A 145 0.13 3.73 18.72
C VAL A 145 -0.66 4.46 17.63
N GLN A 146 -0.03 5.43 16.98
CA GLN A 146 -0.62 6.19 15.88
C GLN A 146 0.04 5.83 14.56
N SER A 147 -0.75 5.79 13.49
CA SER A 147 -0.27 5.73 12.11
C SER A 147 -0.84 6.87 11.29
N SER A 148 -0.32 7.01 10.08
CA SER A 148 -0.83 7.87 9.02
C SER A 148 -1.41 7.08 7.85
N THR A 149 -0.81 5.93 7.51
CA THR A 149 -1.25 5.08 6.38
C THR A 149 -1.84 3.74 6.84
N GLY A 150 -2.09 3.58 8.13
CA GLY A 150 -2.71 2.40 8.72
C GLY A 150 -1.71 1.48 9.44
N ALA A 151 -2.13 0.24 9.69
CA ALA A 151 -1.32 -0.74 10.39
C ALA A 151 -1.51 -2.15 9.82
N LYS A 152 -0.45 -2.97 9.91
CA LYS A 152 -0.44 -4.40 9.55
C LYS A 152 -0.07 -5.21 10.79
N PHE A 153 -0.93 -6.14 11.16
CA PHE A 153 -0.78 -7.04 12.30
C PHE A 153 -1.62 -8.30 12.07
N SER A 154 -1.43 -9.33 12.89
CA SER A 154 -2.14 -10.60 12.75
C SER A 154 -2.39 -11.27 14.09
N GLU A 155 -3.39 -12.16 14.13
CA GLU A 155 -3.75 -12.91 15.33
C GLU A 155 -2.63 -13.80 15.86
N ASN A 156 -1.72 -14.27 14.99
CA ASN A 156 -0.71 -15.28 15.31
C ASN A 156 0.71 -14.69 15.45
N SER A 157 0.89 -13.39 15.34
CA SER A 157 2.19 -12.72 15.48
C SER A 157 2.16 -11.63 16.55
N ARG A 158 3.27 -11.44 17.25
CA ARG A 158 3.49 -10.30 18.16
C ARG A 158 3.96 -9.04 17.43
N ILE A 159 4.16 -9.09 16.11
CA ILE A 159 4.58 -7.94 15.30
C ILE A 159 3.39 -7.04 14.97
N PHE A 160 3.59 -5.75 15.19
CA PHE A 160 2.69 -4.67 14.80
C PHE A 160 3.47 -3.67 13.95
N ILE A 161 3.04 -3.48 12.71
CA ILE A 161 3.65 -2.51 11.80
C ILE A 161 2.72 -1.32 11.69
N VAL A 162 3.20 -0.13 12.00
CA VAL A 162 2.53 1.13 11.62
C VAL A 162 3.07 1.60 10.29
N ASN A 163 2.21 2.25 9.52
CA ASN A 163 2.50 2.74 8.18
C ASN A 163 3.09 1.65 7.28
N PRO A 164 2.39 0.52 7.05
CA PRO A 164 2.94 -0.57 6.24
C PRO A 164 3.32 -0.07 4.83
N PRO A 165 4.30 -0.74 4.17
CA PRO A 165 4.78 -0.29 2.87
C PRO A 165 3.68 -0.27 1.80
N ASP A 166 3.65 0.81 1.01
CA ASP A 166 2.68 1.06 -0.05
C ASP A 166 3.43 1.68 -1.24
N SER A 167 3.39 0.99 -2.38
CA SER A 167 4.11 1.39 -3.60
C SER A 167 3.57 2.68 -4.23
N THR A 168 2.41 3.16 -3.77
CA THR A 168 1.82 4.42 -4.24
C THR A 168 2.36 5.63 -3.48
N LEU A 169 3.13 5.43 -2.41
CA LEU A 169 3.67 6.49 -1.59
C LEU A 169 5.05 6.96 -2.08
N ASN A 170 5.21 8.28 -2.06
CA ASN A 170 6.51 8.90 -2.15
C ASN A 170 7.09 9.07 -0.74
N TYR A 171 7.98 8.16 -0.33
CA TYR A 171 8.59 8.20 1.01
C TYR A 171 9.51 9.40 1.26
N ASN A 172 10.03 10.04 0.22
CA ASN A 172 10.84 11.26 0.36
C ASN A 172 9.97 12.49 0.64
N GLU A 173 8.71 12.47 0.23
CA GLU A 173 7.74 13.55 0.46
C GLU A 173 6.88 13.30 1.71
N CYS A 174 6.49 12.04 1.95
CA CYS A 174 5.64 11.69 3.09
C CYS A 174 6.46 11.39 4.36
N ARG A 175 6.81 12.45 5.10
CA ARG A 175 7.62 12.37 6.33
C ARG A 175 7.01 11.57 7.49
N TYR A 176 5.72 11.24 7.42
CA TYR A 176 5.01 10.47 8.44
C TYR A 176 4.54 9.10 7.94
N CYS A 177 4.93 8.70 6.72
CA CYS A 177 4.59 7.41 6.14
C CYS A 177 5.67 6.34 6.36
N THR A 178 6.79 6.67 7.01
CA THR A 178 7.85 5.69 7.27
C THR A 178 7.29 4.52 8.08
N PRO A 179 7.46 3.27 7.60
CA PRO A 179 7.06 2.09 8.34
C PRO A 179 7.85 1.99 9.65
N GLU A 180 7.17 1.63 10.73
CA GLU A 180 7.83 1.31 11.99
C GLU A 180 7.31 -0.03 12.52
N VAL A 181 8.24 -0.85 12.98
CA VAL A 181 7.95 -2.20 13.47
C VAL A 181 8.00 -2.21 14.99
N TYR A 182 6.98 -2.80 15.59
CA TYR A 182 6.88 -2.99 17.03
C TYR A 182 6.67 -4.48 17.34
N GLU A 183 7.31 -4.96 18.41
CA GLU A 183 6.96 -6.23 19.04
C GLU A 183 6.12 -5.95 20.28
N LEU A 184 5.00 -6.66 20.43
CA LEU A 184 4.26 -6.70 21.68
C LEU A 184 5.00 -7.60 22.68
N ALA A 185 5.63 -7.00 23.69
CA ALA A 185 6.32 -7.70 24.76
C ALA A 185 5.98 -7.09 26.12
N ASP A 186 5.71 -7.93 27.11
CA ASP A 186 5.33 -7.51 28.48
C ASP A 186 4.10 -6.59 28.51
N GLY A 187 3.15 -6.81 27.59
CA GLY A 187 1.95 -5.99 27.47
C GLY A 187 2.20 -4.57 26.95
N LYS A 188 3.30 -4.32 26.23
CA LYS A 188 3.57 -3.03 25.58
C LYS A 188 4.17 -3.24 24.20
N LEU A 189 3.89 -2.31 23.28
CA LEU A 189 4.57 -2.25 22.01
C LEU A 189 5.97 -1.67 22.22
N LYS A 190 6.98 -2.48 21.93
CA LYS A 190 8.38 -2.08 21.95
C LYS A 190 8.85 -1.93 20.51
N LYS A 191 9.33 -0.75 20.14
CA LYS A 191 9.86 -0.52 18.79
C LYS A 191 11.06 -1.45 18.57
N VAL A 192 11.06 -2.14 17.44
CA VAL A 192 12.19 -2.94 16.99
C VAL A 192 13.12 -2.01 16.21
N GLU A 193 14.36 -1.88 16.65
CA GLU A 193 15.36 -1.10 15.92
C GLU A 193 15.87 -1.93 14.73
N ASP A 194 15.99 -1.29 13.57
CA ASP A 194 16.65 -1.89 12.41
C ASP A 194 18.12 -2.15 12.78
N LYS A 195 18.58 -3.39 12.60
CA LYS A 195 19.97 -3.81 12.81
C LYS A 195 20.83 -3.51 11.60
#